data_AF-A0A7Y5V288-F1
#
_entry.id   AF-A0A7Y5V288-F1
#
_cell.length_a   1.000
_cell.length_b   1.000
_cell.length_c   1.000
_cell.angle_alpha   90.00
_cell.angle_beta   90.00
_cell.angle_gamma   90.00
#
_symmetry.space_group_name_H-M   'P 1'
#
loop_
_entity.id
_entity.type
_entity.pdbx_description
1 polymer ?
#
loop_
_entity_poly.entity_id
_entity_poly.type
_entity_poly.pdbx_seq_one_letter_code
_entity_poly.pdbx_strand_id
1 'polypeptide(L)'
;MISIPVQAVGINVGSLDAELRSALAPTQGLTWDGQVVTVVFSDDVTPAQLDLAQTIVRQHDPKRLTPDQQTELDRKSRLEALRGENAAELDLPAYDSASPDIRRLAEKIAWLELEIAALR
;
A
#
# COMPACT_ATOMS: atom_id res chain seq x y z
N MET A 1 1.63 29.23 14.82
CA MET A 1 1.44 28.12 13.88
C MET A 1 0.79 28.66 12.62
N ILE A 2 1.33 28.36 11.44
CA ILE A 2 0.82 28.88 10.14
C ILE A 2 0.27 27.73 9.32
N SER A 3 -0.93 27.88 8.76
CA SER A 3 -1.58 26.90 7.90
C SER A 3 -1.89 27.47 6.53
N ILE A 4 -1.65 26.67 5.48
CA ILE A 4 -2.00 27.03 4.10
C ILE A 4 -3.01 26.03 3.55
N PRO A 5 -4.24 26.48 3.26
CA PRO A 5 -5.19 25.69 2.49
C PRO A 5 -4.85 25.78 0.98
N VAL A 6 -4.73 24.63 0.32
CA VAL A 6 -4.53 24.51 -1.12
C VAL A 6 -5.58 23.56 -1.69
N GLN A 7 -6.32 24.00 -2.71
CA GLN A 7 -7.29 23.14 -3.39
C GLN A 7 -6.57 22.08 -4.24
N ALA A 8 -7.00 20.83 -4.12
CA ALA A 8 -6.47 19.72 -4.89
C ALA A 8 -7.50 18.60 -5.03
N VAL A 9 -7.56 17.99 -6.22
CA VAL A 9 -8.54 16.94 -6.57
C VAL A 9 -7.82 15.59 -6.62
N GLY A 10 -8.02 14.79 -5.58
CA GLY A 10 -7.37 13.49 -5.41
C GLY A 10 -5.91 13.65 -5.00
N ILE A 11 -5.54 13.09 -3.85
CA ILE A 11 -4.17 13.16 -3.32
C ILE A 11 -3.77 11.83 -2.71
N ASN A 12 -2.53 11.43 -2.96
CA ASN A 12 -1.88 10.40 -2.16
C ASN A 12 -1.14 11.07 -0.99
N VAL A 13 -1.81 11.13 0.16
CA VAL A 13 -1.32 11.84 1.36
C VAL A 13 0.08 11.38 1.76
N GLY A 14 0.36 10.07 1.68
CA GLY A 14 1.68 9.54 2.04
C GLY A 14 2.78 9.99 1.08
N SER A 15 2.51 10.02 -0.23
CA SER A 15 3.49 10.51 -1.21
C SER A 15 3.68 12.02 -1.11
N LEU A 16 2.60 12.78 -0.91
CA LEU A 16 2.68 14.23 -0.76
C LEU A 16 3.44 14.64 0.51
N ASP A 17 3.19 13.96 1.62
CA ASP A 17 3.92 14.16 2.88
C ASP A 17 5.41 13.86 2.73
N ALA A 18 5.77 12.78 2.01
CA ALA A 18 7.17 12.48 1.69
C ALA A 18 7.81 13.56 0.80
N GLU A 19 7.11 14.03 -0.22
CA GLU A 19 7.58 15.11 -1.11
C GLU A 19 7.81 16.41 -0.32
N LEU A 20 6.84 16.82 0.51
CA LEU A 20 6.94 18.01 1.34
C LEU A 20 8.10 17.92 2.33
N ARG A 21 8.26 16.80 3.06
CA ARG A 21 9.39 16.62 3.98
C ARG A 21 10.75 16.59 3.27
N SER A 22 10.79 16.11 2.02
CA SER A 22 12.04 16.09 1.25
C SER A 22 12.46 17.49 0.76
N ALA A 23 11.49 18.36 0.49
CA ALA A 23 11.71 19.68 -0.09
C ALA A 23 11.73 20.82 0.95
N LEU A 24 11.11 20.61 2.11
CA LEU A 24 10.91 21.62 3.16
C LEU A 24 11.40 21.09 4.52
N ALA A 25 12.21 21.89 5.21
CA ALA A 25 12.49 21.68 6.63
C ALA A 25 11.25 22.06 7.49
N PRO A 26 11.16 21.55 8.73
CA PRO A 26 10.12 20.62 9.16
C PRO A 26 8.68 21.17 9.03
N THR A 27 7.91 20.58 8.12
CA THR A 27 6.44 20.63 8.15
C THR A 27 5.93 19.85 9.36
N GLN A 28 5.04 20.44 10.16
CA GLN A 28 4.51 19.79 11.37
C GLN A 28 3.42 18.76 11.06
N GLY A 29 2.79 18.86 9.90
CA GLY A 29 1.79 17.90 9.47
C GLY A 29 1.05 18.35 8.22
N LEU A 30 0.22 17.44 7.72
CA LEU A 30 -0.64 17.61 6.56
C LEU A 30 -2.00 17.01 6.88
N THR A 31 -3.06 17.74 6.56
CA THR A 31 -4.43 17.21 6.56
C THR A 31 -5.06 17.36 5.18
N TRP A 32 -5.94 16.43 4.83
CA TRP A 32 -6.69 16.46 3.58
C TRP A 32 -8.13 16.04 3.86
N ASP A 33 -9.09 16.84 3.43
CA ASP A 33 -10.53 16.62 3.64
C ASP A 33 -11.25 16.06 2.40
N GLY A 34 -10.50 15.73 1.34
CA GLY A 34 -11.03 15.28 0.06
C GLY A 34 -10.98 16.35 -1.05
N GLN A 35 -10.85 17.63 -0.69
CA GLN A 35 -10.85 18.75 -1.65
C GLN A 35 -9.77 19.81 -1.35
N VAL A 36 -9.39 19.96 -0.08
CA VAL A 36 -8.43 20.93 0.40
C VAL A 36 -7.34 20.22 1.19
N VAL A 37 -6.10 20.52 0.83
CA VAL A 37 -4.92 20.18 1.63
C VAL A 37 -4.62 21.33 2.55
N THR A 38 -4.46 21.05 3.83
CA THR A 38 -3.90 22.01 4.78
C THR A 38 -2.51 21.55 5.18
N VAL A 39 -1.49 22.31 4.80
CA VAL A 39 -0.11 22.09 5.24
C VAL A 39 0.15 22.95 6.47
N VAL A 40 0.64 22.36 7.56
CA VAL A 40 0.90 23.03 8.83
C VAL A 40 2.39 23.25 9.03
N PHE A 41 2.76 24.51 9.30
CA PHE A 41 4.13 24.95 9.51
C PHE A 41 4.34 25.51 10.93
N SER A 42 5.61 25.50 11.35
CA SER A 42 6.10 26.28 12.47
C SER A 42 6.08 27.79 12.17
N ASP A 43 6.22 28.61 13.22
CA ASP A 43 6.13 30.07 13.13
C ASP A 43 7.34 30.75 12.45
N ASP A 44 8.40 30.00 12.18
CA ASP A 44 9.63 30.44 11.52
C ASP A 44 9.64 30.21 10.00
N VAL A 45 8.51 29.79 9.43
CA VAL A 45 8.39 29.55 7.98
C VAL A 45 8.55 30.83 7.17
N THR A 46 9.38 30.76 6.13
CA THR A 46 9.62 31.88 5.20
C THR A 46 8.57 31.92 4.08
N PRO A 47 8.29 33.11 3.50
CA PRO A 47 7.38 33.21 2.34
C PRO A 47 7.79 32.31 1.16
N ALA A 48 9.10 32.15 0.91
CA ALA A 48 9.59 31.27 -0.14
C ALA A 48 9.25 29.78 0.11
N GLN A 49 9.25 29.34 1.37
CA GLN A 49 8.82 27.98 1.74
C GLN A 49 7.31 27.79 1.58
N LEU A 50 6.52 28.83 1.87
CA LEU A 50 5.07 28.81 1.65
C LEU A 50 4.75 28.66 0.15
N ASP A 51 5.42 29.43 -0.71
CA ASP A 51 5.24 29.35 -2.17
C ASP A 51 5.70 27.99 -2.73
N LEU A 52 6.81 27.46 -2.21
CA LEU A 52 7.30 26.14 -2.59
C LEU A 52 6.31 25.04 -2.18
N ALA A 53 5.75 25.10 -0.97
CA ALA A 53 4.74 24.14 -0.52
C ALA A 53 3.49 24.15 -1.38
N GLN A 54 2.99 25.35 -1.73
CA GLN A 54 1.85 25.47 -2.65
C GLN A 54 2.17 24.89 -4.02
N THR A 55 3.39 25.12 -4.52
CA THR A 55 3.84 24.58 -5.80
C THR A 55 3.87 23.05 -5.77
N ILE A 56 4.41 22.45 -4.71
CA ILE A 56 4.46 21.00 -4.52
C ILE A 56 3.04 20.42 -4.50
N VAL A 57 2.12 20.99 -3.71
CA VAL A 57 0.73 20.50 -3.64
C VAL A 57 0.02 20.60 -4.99
N ARG A 58 0.22 21.69 -5.74
CA ARG A 58 -0.42 21.88 -7.07
C ARG A 58 0.15 20.97 -8.15
N GLN A 59 1.43 20.61 -8.06
CA GLN A 59 2.12 19.75 -9.02
C GLN A 59 2.14 18.28 -8.61
N HIS A 60 1.57 17.94 -7.45
CA HIS A 60 1.55 16.60 -6.92
C HIS A 60 0.83 15.63 -7.87
N ASP A 61 1.47 14.50 -8.17
CA ASP A 61 0.83 13.41 -8.90
C ASP A 61 0.16 12.45 -7.92
N PRO A 62 -1.18 12.39 -7.86
CA PRO A 62 -1.88 11.50 -6.94
C PRO A 62 -1.70 10.02 -7.25
N LYS A 63 -1.19 9.67 -8.42
CA LYS A 63 -0.91 8.28 -8.80
C LYS A 63 0.49 7.83 -8.39
N ARG A 64 1.35 8.75 -7.95
CA ARG A 64 2.67 8.40 -7.47
C ARG A 64 2.57 7.65 -6.15
N LEU A 65 3.21 6.49 -6.09
CA LEU A 65 3.29 5.66 -4.89
C LEU A 65 4.61 5.90 -4.16
N THR A 66 4.58 5.83 -2.84
CA THR A 66 5.81 5.70 -2.05
C THR A 66 6.43 4.32 -2.26
N PRO A 67 7.73 4.14 -1.98
CA PRO A 67 8.38 2.82 -2.03
C PRO A 67 7.64 1.75 -1.20
N ASP A 68 7.14 2.12 -0.02
CA ASP A 68 6.38 1.22 0.85
C ASP A 68 5.02 0.84 0.23
N GLN A 69 4.32 1.81 -0.37
CA GLN A 69 3.06 1.56 -1.06
C GLN A 69 3.26 0.66 -2.29
N GLN A 70 4.34 0.88 -3.05
CA GLN A 70 4.70 0.02 -4.17
C GLN A 70 5.02 -1.40 -3.69
N THR A 71 5.80 -1.55 -2.62
CA THR A 71 6.15 -2.85 -2.04
C THR A 71 4.90 -3.61 -1.58
N GLU A 72 3.94 -2.92 -0.95
CA GLU A 72 2.69 -3.54 -0.52
C GLU A 72 1.79 -3.92 -1.71
N LEU A 73 1.78 -3.11 -2.77
CA LEU A 73 1.08 -3.46 -4.01
C LEU A 73 1.67 -4.73 -4.64
N ASP A 74 3.00 -4.79 -4.76
CA ASP A 74 3.72 -5.94 -5.30
C ASP A 74 3.46 -7.19 -4.45
N ARG A 75 3.46 -7.05 -3.11
CA ARG A 75 3.13 -8.14 -2.18
C ARG A 75 1.71 -8.66 -2.41
N LYS A 76 0.72 -7.76 -2.56
CA LYS A 76 -0.68 -8.15 -2.84
C LYS A 76 -0.80 -8.86 -4.18
N SER A 77 -0.18 -8.31 -5.23
CA SER A 77 -0.17 -8.93 -6.56
C SER A 77 0.44 -10.32 -6.54
N ARG A 78 1.56 -10.50 -5.83
CA ARG A 78 2.21 -11.82 -5.68
C ARG A 78 1.31 -12.80 -4.94
N LEU A 79 0.65 -12.34 -3.89
CA LEU A 79 -0.25 -13.18 -3.11
C LEU A 79 -1.50 -13.58 -3.91
N GLU A 80 -2.00 -12.71 -4.76
CA GLU A 80 -3.12 -13.00 -5.68
C GLU A 80 -2.70 -13.98 -6.78
N ALA A 81 -1.51 -13.82 -7.36
CA ALA A 81 -0.94 -14.79 -8.29
C ALA A 81 -0.79 -16.18 -7.65
N LEU A 82 -0.22 -16.26 -6.44
CA LEU A 82 -0.08 -17.51 -5.70
C LEU A 82 -1.45 -18.15 -5.39
N ARG A 83 -2.47 -17.34 -5.08
CA ARG A 83 -3.84 -17.85 -4.90
C ARG A 83 -4.40 -18.44 -6.19
N GLY A 84 -4.18 -17.80 -7.34
CA GLY A 84 -4.59 -18.32 -8.64
C GLY A 84 -3.86 -19.61 -9.01
N GLU A 85 -2.55 -19.67 -8.79
CA GLU A 85 -1.72 -20.86 -9.03
C GLU A 85 -2.11 -22.05 -8.15
N ASN A 86 -2.55 -21.79 -6.91
CA ASN A 86 -2.95 -22.81 -5.95
C ASN A 86 -4.48 -22.87 -5.77
N ALA A 87 -5.24 -22.44 -6.77
CA ALA A 87 -6.70 -22.46 -6.72
C ALA A 87 -7.30 -23.85 -6.97
N ALA A 88 -6.54 -24.74 -7.60
CA ALA A 88 -6.96 -26.12 -7.85
C ALA A 88 -6.88 -26.93 -6.55
N GLU A 89 -7.93 -27.71 -6.27
CA GLU A 89 -7.89 -28.70 -5.20
C GLU A 89 -6.76 -29.70 -5.44
N LEU A 90 -6.19 -30.20 -4.34
CA LEU A 90 -5.12 -31.17 -4.42
C LEU A 90 -5.59 -32.47 -5.10
N ASP A 91 -5.03 -32.77 -6.27
CA ASP A 91 -5.29 -34.01 -7.01
C ASP A 91 -4.54 -35.20 -6.37
N LEU A 92 -5.15 -35.83 -5.37
CA LEU A 92 -4.58 -36.99 -4.67
C LEU A 92 -4.12 -38.12 -5.61
N PRO A 93 -4.89 -38.51 -6.66
CA PRO A 93 -4.44 -39.47 -7.67
C PRO A 93 -3.08 -39.15 -8.31
N ALA A 94 -2.70 -37.87 -8.45
CA ALA A 94 -1.40 -37.49 -9.01
C ALA A 94 -0.20 -37.96 -8.17
N TYR A 95 -0.44 -38.36 -6.91
CA TYR A 95 0.58 -38.81 -5.96
C TYR A 95 0.59 -40.33 -5.75
N ASP A 96 -0.21 -41.10 -6.48
CA ASP A 96 -0.31 -42.56 -6.29
C ASP A 96 1.00 -43.31 -6.56
N SER A 97 1.85 -42.78 -7.46
CA SER A 97 3.18 -43.32 -7.75
C SER A 97 4.31 -42.70 -6.92
N ALA A 98 4.01 -41.77 -6.01
CA ALA A 98 5.00 -41.13 -5.16
C ALA A 98 5.41 -42.06 -4.00
N SER A 99 6.43 -41.65 -3.23
CA SER A 99 6.82 -42.39 -2.03
C SER A 99 5.68 -42.38 -0.98
N PRO A 100 5.61 -43.38 -0.10
CA PRO A 100 4.55 -43.46 0.91
C PRO A 100 4.43 -42.22 1.79
N ASP A 101 5.56 -41.58 2.11
CA ASP A 101 5.58 -40.36 2.93
C ASP A 101 4.98 -39.16 2.19
N ILE A 102 5.24 -39.03 0.88
CA ILE A 102 4.66 -37.97 0.05
C ILE A 102 3.15 -38.16 -0.12
N ARG A 103 2.70 -39.39 -0.35
CA ARG A 103 1.27 -39.71 -0.41
C ARG A 103 0.57 -39.36 0.91
N ARG A 104 1.16 -39.74 2.04
CA ARG A 104 0.62 -39.42 3.37
C ARG A 104 0.57 -37.92 3.64
N LEU A 105 1.53 -37.16 3.12
CA LEU A 105 1.50 -35.70 3.22
C LEU A 105 0.36 -35.11 2.37
N ALA A 106 0.19 -35.59 1.14
CA ALA A 106 -0.89 -35.15 0.25
C ALA A 106 -2.27 -35.42 0.88
N GLU A 107 -2.50 -36.62 1.43
CA GLU A 107 -3.75 -36.97 2.12
C GLU A 107 -4.05 -36.02 3.30
N LYS A 108 -3.03 -35.67 4.09
CA LYS A 108 -3.19 -34.72 5.20
C LYS A 108 -3.50 -33.30 4.73
N ILE A 109 -2.88 -32.84 3.64
CA ILE A 109 -3.12 -31.51 3.07
C ILE A 109 -4.54 -31.45 2.51
N ALA A 110 -4.99 -32.45 1.73
CA ALA A 110 -6.36 -32.51 1.22
C ALA A 110 -7.41 -32.48 2.35
N TRP A 111 -7.16 -33.20 3.46
CA TRP A 111 -8.03 -33.13 4.63
C TRP A 111 -8.09 -31.72 5.23
N LEU A 112 -6.94 -31.03 5.34
CA LEU A 112 -6.90 -29.65 5.83
C LEU A 112 -7.61 -28.67 4.89
N GLU A 113 -7.50 -28.85 3.57
CA GLU A 113 -8.19 -28.02 2.58
C GLU A 113 -9.72 -28.11 2.77
N LEU A 114 -10.24 -29.32 2.96
CA LEU A 114 -11.66 -29.55 3.23
C LEU A 114 -12.11 -28.93 4.55
N GLU A 115 -11.34 -29.09 5.62
CA GLU A 115 -11.67 -28.53 6.94
C GLU A 115 -11.70 -26.98 6.90
N ILE A 116 -10.71 -26.37 6.24
CA ILE A 116 -10.64 -24.91 6.07
C ILE A 116 -11.81 -24.40 5.23
N ALA A 117 -12.19 -25.12 4.18
CA ALA A 117 -13.35 -24.77 3.35
C ALA A 117 -14.66 -24.82 4.15
N ALA A 118 -14.82 -25.78 5.06
CA ALA A 118 -16.01 -25.92 5.92
C ALA A 118 -16.12 -24.82 7.01
N LEU A 119 -15.02 -24.14 7.35
CA LEU A 119 -14.99 -23.04 8.32
C LEU A 119 -15.31 -21.66 7.73
N ARG A 120 -15.39 -21.54 6.40
CA ARG A 120 -15.72 -20.29 5.70
C ARG A 120 -17.22 -20.19 5.41
#